data_AF-A0A9W7G456-F1
#
_entry.id   AF-A0A9W7G456-F1
#
_cell.length_a   1.000
_cell.length_b   1.000
_cell.length_c   1.000
_cell.angle_alpha   90.00
_cell.angle_beta   90.00
_cell.angle_gamma   90.00
#
_symmetry.space_group_name_H-M   'P 1'
#
loop_
_entity.id
_entity.type
_entity.pdbx_description
1 polymer ?
#
loop_
_entity_poly.entity_id
_entity_poly.type
_entity_poly.pdbx_seq_one_letter_code
_entity_poly.pdbx_strand_id
1 'polypeptide(L)'
;MEGFISGNDGEIKGLKDLKASLGDVDDFLNNNNAPSSSHDDDSKSPETTPPSAPLPPAAATTTTTTTSSASASSSDLSYFKAPTFIPDLISPAVSFRSLCRSSTHTGPTNGKCPGFLQCNLVVLRKEDAFDFLLFCQRNSKSCPIVDVCENGSFNPTGITKSSDLRTDLPAYNVYSNGKLVQGNLSDVRSLWPTDGVAFLLGCSFTFDHVLIANRISARHIEMKRNVSMYRTNLKCREAGRFKGNVVVTMRPVKGGDVAKVVTLSCKYPEAHGAPIHIGSPEDLGITDLSKPDWGDPVEVREGEVPVFHACGVTSQEVIMSSGVSFAITHSPGCMFVSDKIID
;
A
#
# COMPACT_ATOMS: atom_id res chain seq x y z
N MET A 1 31.60 8.21 5.42
CA MET A 1 31.83 6.88 6.04
C MET A 1 31.30 5.85 5.08
N GLU A 2 32.19 5.27 4.28
CA GLU A 2 31.90 4.14 3.40
C GLU A 2 31.88 2.84 4.24
N GLY A 3 30.99 1.90 3.89
CA GLY A 3 31.02 0.56 4.46
C GLY A 3 29.75 -0.26 4.23
N PHE A 4 29.94 -1.43 3.62
CA PHE A 4 29.05 -2.61 3.56
C PHE A 4 28.11 -2.79 2.36
N ILE A 5 28.72 -3.23 1.25
CA ILE A 5 28.19 -4.34 0.44
C ILE A 5 29.05 -5.58 0.74
N SER A 6 28.44 -6.64 1.28
CA SER A 6 28.70 -8.06 0.97
C SER A 6 28.06 -8.95 2.04
N GLY A 7 27.13 -9.83 1.63
CA GLY A 7 26.40 -10.70 2.54
C GLY A 7 25.53 -11.72 1.80
N ASN A 8 26.19 -12.76 1.29
CA ASN A 8 25.74 -14.13 1.04
C ASN A 8 24.36 -14.42 0.39
N ASP A 9 24.43 -14.91 -0.85
CA ASP A 9 23.36 -15.58 -1.58
C ASP A 9 23.03 -16.94 -0.96
N GLY A 10 22.01 -16.98 -0.11
CA GLY A 10 21.25 -18.20 0.15
C GLY A 10 20.24 -18.42 -0.98
N GLU A 11 20.63 -19.13 -2.04
CA GLU A 11 19.73 -19.54 -3.12
C GLU A 11 18.54 -20.33 -2.53
N ILE A 12 17.37 -19.68 -2.46
CA ILE A 12 16.10 -20.36 -2.22
C ILE A 12 15.79 -21.19 -3.46
N LYS A 13 15.73 -22.52 -3.30
CA LYS A 13 15.54 -23.54 -4.35
C LYS A 13 14.20 -23.47 -5.12
N GLY A 14 13.44 -22.37 -5.00
CA GLY A 14 12.17 -22.13 -5.69
C GLY A 14 12.18 -20.97 -6.70
N LEU A 15 13.28 -20.22 -6.84
CA LEU A 15 13.34 -19.08 -7.77
C LEU A 15 13.72 -19.44 -9.23
N LYS A 16 14.35 -20.61 -9.45
CA LYS A 16 14.77 -21.04 -10.80
C LYS A 16 13.57 -21.36 -11.69
N ASP A 17 12.48 -21.84 -11.12
CA ASP A 17 11.27 -22.21 -11.88
C ASP A 17 10.42 -20.99 -12.26
N LEU A 18 10.53 -19.88 -11.52
CA LEU A 18 9.80 -18.64 -11.83
C LEU A 18 10.46 -17.84 -12.97
N LYS A 19 11.79 -17.91 -13.08
CA LYS A 19 12.57 -17.24 -14.15
C LYS A 19 12.35 -17.88 -15.53
N ALA A 20 11.98 -19.15 -15.61
CA ALA A 20 11.70 -19.82 -16.87
C ALA A 20 10.29 -19.51 -17.44
N SER A 21 9.40 -18.93 -16.62
CA SER A 21 8.00 -18.63 -16.96
C SER A 21 7.78 -17.19 -17.44
N LEU A 22 8.67 -16.27 -17.05
CA LEU A 22 8.63 -14.86 -17.42
C LEU A 22 9.77 -14.60 -18.41
N GLY A 23 9.44 -14.52 -19.70
CA GLY A 23 10.40 -14.21 -20.76
C GLY A 23 11.22 -12.96 -20.46
N ASP A 24 12.47 -12.98 -20.92
CA ASP A 24 13.55 -12.05 -20.57
C ASP A 24 13.15 -10.56 -20.63
N VAL A 25 13.39 -9.87 -19.52
CA VAL A 25 13.18 -8.41 -19.35
C VAL A 25 14.32 -7.61 -19.99
N ASP A 26 15.39 -8.26 -20.45
CA ASP A 26 16.60 -7.61 -20.96
C ASP A 26 16.46 -7.08 -22.41
N ASP A 27 15.45 -7.52 -23.17
CA ASP A 27 15.20 -7.02 -24.53
C ASP A 27 14.63 -5.59 -24.57
N PHE A 28 14.13 -5.08 -23.45
CA PHE A 28 13.53 -3.74 -23.39
C PHE A 28 14.57 -2.60 -23.45
N LEU A 29 15.83 -2.86 -23.09
CA LEU A 29 16.86 -1.82 -23.01
C LEU A 29 17.51 -1.49 -24.36
N ASN A 30 17.34 -2.32 -25.41
CA ASN A 30 18.19 -2.23 -26.61
C ASN A 30 17.50 -1.79 -27.92
N ASN A 31 16.18 -1.61 -27.98
CA ASN A 31 15.51 -1.34 -29.26
C ASN A 31 14.62 -0.07 -29.26
N ASN A 32 15.25 1.10 -29.12
CA ASN A 32 14.65 2.36 -29.52
C ASN A 32 15.64 3.17 -30.38
N ASN A 33 15.73 2.82 -31.66
CA ASN A 33 16.25 3.69 -32.72
C ASN A 33 15.75 3.22 -34.10
N ALA A 34 14.62 3.74 -34.57
CA ALA A 34 14.38 4.15 -35.98
C ALA A 34 12.93 4.64 -36.20
N PRO A 35 12.67 5.62 -37.09
CA PRO A 35 11.36 6.26 -37.28
C PRO A 35 10.67 5.90 -38.62
N SER A 36 9.34 6.04 -38.68
CA SER A 36 8.55 6.14 -39.92
C SER A 36 7.16 6.76 -39.58
N SER A 37 6.82 7.96 -40.03
CA SER A 37 6.38 8.44 -41.37
C SER A 37 4.91 8.12 -41.71
N SER A 38 4.22 9.21 -42.08
CA SER A 38 2.84 9.44 -42.52
C SER A 38 2.26 8.54 -43.62
N HIS A 39 0.93 8.36 -43.64
CA HIS A 39 0.06 8.68 -44.79
C HIS A 39 -1.45 8.57 -44.49
N ASP A 40 -2.23 9.31 -45.30
CA ASP A 40 -3.65 9.68 -45.21
C ASP A 40 -4.66 8.70 -45.86
N ASP A 41 -5.93 8.91 -45.48
CA ASP A 41 -7.20 8.92 -46.24
C ASP A 41 -8.03 7.67 -46.65
N ASP A 42 -9.33 7.83 -46.30
CA ASP A 42 -10.59 7.58 -47.02
C ASP A 42 -11.34 6.22 -47.10
N SER A 43 -12.41 6.16 -46.27
CA SER A 43 -13.84 6.02 -46.67
C SER A 43 -14.52 4.65 -46.96
N LYS A 44 -15.80 4.62 -46.52
CA LYS A 44 -17.00 3.81 -46.90
C LYS A 44 -17.40 2.55 -46.09
N SER A 45 -18.55 2.70 -45.42
CA SER A 45 -19.52 1.67 -44.98
C SER A 45 -20.43 1.21 -46.16
N PRO A 46 -21.26 0.13 -46.05
CA PRO A 46 -22.51 0.18 -45.25
C PRO A 46 -22.95 -1.12 -44.53
N GLU A 47 -24.06 -0.98 -43.80
CA GLU A 47 -24.81 -1.85 -42.88
C GLU A 47 -25.17 -3.28 -43.32
N THR A 48 -25.45 -4.14 -42.32
CA THR A 48 -26.66 -5.02 -42.24
C THR A 48 -26.74 -5.78 -40.89
N THR A 49 -27.85 -5.61 -40.16
CA THR A 49 -28.38 -6.49 -39.06
C THR A 49 -29.30 -7.57 -39.67
N PRO A 50 -29.56 -8.78 -39.08
CA PRO A 50 -30.30 -9.00 -37.80
C PRO A 50 -30.02 -10.38 -37.11
N PRO A 51 -30.93 -11.06 -36.36
CA PRO A 51 -31.67 -10.74 -35.11
C PRO A 51 -31.40 -11.76 -33.93
N SER A 52 -32.07 -11.54 -32.78
CA SER A 52 -31.98 -12.29 -31.51
C SER A 52 -32.95 -13.48 -31.34
N ALA A 53 -32.63 -14.33 -30.33
CA ALA A 53 -33.49 -15.18 -29.44
C ALA A 53 -33.31 -16.71 -29.59
N PRO A 54 -33.70 -17.58 -28.63
CA PRO A 54 -33.83 -17.46 -27.15
C PRO A 54 -33.19 -18.65 -26.36
N LEU A 55 -33.17 -18.54 -25.01
CA LEU A 55 -32.75 -19.57 -24.04
C LEU A 55 -33.80 -20.70 -23.84
N PRO A 56 -33.38 -21.95 -23.54
CA PRO A 56 -34.29 -23.02 -23.10
C PRO A 56 -34.37 -23.20 -21.56
N PRO A 57 -35.43 -23.86 -21.05
CA PRO A 57 -35.91 -23.74 -19.66
C PRO A 57 -35.42 -24.83 -18.69
N ALA A 58 -35.67 -24.56 -17.40
CA ALA A 58 -35.44 -25.43 -16.25
C ALA A 58 -36.39 -26.63 -16.17
N ALA A 59 -35.87 -27.79 -15.75
CA ALA A 59 -36.66 -28.94 -15.33
C ALA A 59 -36.20 -29.42 -13.95
N ALA A 60 -37.16 -29.55 -13.04
CA ALA A 60 -37.01 -30.13 -11.72
C ALA A 60 -37.24 -31.64 -11.78
N THR A 61 -36.40 -32.42 -11.10
CA THR A 61 -36.70 -33.82 -10.78
C THR A 61 -36.20 -34.15 -9.38
N THR A 62 -37.15 -34.55 -8.53
CA THR A 62 -36.99 -35.07 -7.18
C THR A 62 -36.65 -36.56 -7.25
N THR A 63 -35.60 -37.03 -6.57
CA THR A 63 -35.50 -38.44 -6.18
C THR A 63 -34.53 -38.67 -5.00
N THR A 64 -35.13 -39.08 -3.88
CA THR A 64 -34.68 -40.12 -2.92
C THR A 64 -33.22 -40.17 -2.47
N THR A 65 -33.02 -39.78 -1.22
CA THR A 65 -31.89 -40.14 -0.36
C THR A 65 -31.85 -41.65 -0.08
N THR A 66 -30.83 -42.33 -0.61
CA THR A 66 -30.34 -43.61 -0.09
C THR A 66 -28.89 -43.45 0.30
N THR A 67 -28.62 -43.58 1.59
CA THR A 67 -27.28 -43.71 2.16
C THR A 67 -26.65 -45.03 1.73
N SER A 68 -25.53 -44.96 1.02
CA SER A 68 -24.55 -46.05 0.96
C SER A 68 -23.15 -45.48 1.12
N SER A 69 -22.50 -45.84 2.22
CA SER A 69 -21.07 -45.70 2.44
C SER A 69 -20.31 -46.49 1.38
N ALA A 70 -19.66 -45.80 0.45
CA ALA A 70 -18.70 -46.39 -0.47
C ALA A 70 -17.36 -45.66 -0.29
N SER A 71 -16.41 -46.38 0.30
CA SER A 71 -14.99 -46.03 0.28
C SER A 71 -14.50 -46.07 -1.17
N ALA A 72 -14.41 -44.90 -1.81
CA ALA A 72 -13.79 -44.80 -3.13
C ALA A 72 -12.26 -44.82 -2.96
N SER A 73 -11.67 -45.95 -3.30
CA SER A 73 -10.25 -46.12 -3.55
C SER A 73 -9.75 -45.09 -4.56
N SER A 74 -8.56 -44.56 -4.32
CA SER A 74 -7.85 -43.61 -5.19
C SER A 74 -7.69 -44.15 -6.62
N SER A 75 -8.62 -43.79 -7.50
CA SER A 75 -8.41 -43.92 -8.95
C SER A 75 -7.73 -42.65 -9.45
N ASP A 76 -6.40 -42.75 -9.49
CA ASP A 76 -5.48 -42.14 -10.45
C ASP A 76 -6.07 -41.01 -11.35
N LEU A 77 -5.92 -39.76 -10.88
CA LEU A 77 -6.19 -38.53 -11.63
C LEU A 77 -4.94 -38.02 -12.38
N SER A 78 -4.03 -38.91 -12.76
CA SER A 78 -2.81 -38.54 -13.50
C SER A 78 -3.05 -38.03 -14.93
N TYR A 79 -4.28 -38.16 -15.46
CA TYR A 79 -4.59 -37.84 -16.85
C TYR A 79 -4.55 -36.35 -17.21
N PHE A 80 -4.60 -35.42 -16.25
CA PHE A 80 -4.73 -33.99 -16.57
C PHE A 80 -3.49 -33.11 -16.40
N LYS A 81 -2.34 -33.62 -15.93
CA LYS A 81 -1.23 -32.73 -15.48
C LYS A 81 -1.75 -31.56 -14.62
N ALA A 82 -2.83 -31.78 -13.86
CA ALA A 82 -3.37 -30.74 -12.99
C ALA A 82 -2.24 -30.40 -12.00
N PRO A 83 -1.88 -29.12 -11.84
CA PRO A 83 -0.81 -28.75 -10.92
C PRO A 83 -1.11 -29.37 -9.57
N THR A 84 -0.13 -30.06 -9.00
CA THR A 84 -0.21 -30.64 -7.66
C THR A 84 -0.72 -29.55 -6.72
N PHE A 85 -1.89 -29.76 -6.13
CA PHE A 85 -2.45 -28.83 -5.15
C PHE A 85 -1.43 -28.72 -4.01
N ILE A 86 -0.71 -27.60 -3.92
CA ILE A 86 0.21 -27.32 -2.80
C ILE A 86 -0.70 -26.85 -1.66
N PRO A 87 -1.00 -27.69 -0.66
CA PRO A 87 -2.06 -27.39 0.31
C PRO A 87 -1.69 -26.26 1.28
N ASP A 88 -0.41 -25.87 1.31
CA ASP A 88 0.16 -25.02 2.36
C ASP A 88 1.00 -23.86 1.80
N LEU A 89 0.53 -23.17 0.76
CA LEU A 89 1.17 -21.91 0.37
C LEU A 89 0.86 -20.85 1.45
N ILE A 90 1.73 -20.74 2.46
CA ILE A 90 1.66 -19.68 3.46
C ILE A 90 1.69 -18.34 2.70
N SER A 91 0.65 -17.53 2.89
CA SER A 91 0.53 -16.20 2.28
C SER A 91 1.85 -15.42 2.46
N PRO A 92 2.37 -14.74 1.42
CA PRO A 92 3.57 -13.91 1.54
C PRO A 92 3.49 -12.93 2.71
N ALA A 93 2.32 -12.34 2.97
CA ALA A 93 2.10 -11.43 4.10
C ALA A 93 2.28 -12.13 5.46
N VAL A 94 1.73 -13.34 5.62
CA VAL A 94 1.86 -14.14 6.85
C VAL A 94 3.32 -14.53 7.10
N SER A 95 4.03 -14.96 6.05
CA SER A 95 5.46 -15.28 6.12
C SER A 95 6.27 -14.05 6.52
N PHE A 96 6.00 -12.88 5.92
CA PHE A 96 6.70 -11.65 6.23
C PHE A 96 6.48 -11.17 7.67
N ARG A 97 5.23 -11.19 8.17
CA ARG A 97 4.95 -10.87 9.57
C ARG A 97 5.69 -11.81 10.53
N SER A 98 5.85 -13.08 10.15
CA SER A 98 6.61 -14.06 10.94
C SER A 98 8.10 -13.70 11.00
N LEU A 99 8.70 -13.21 9.90
CA LEU A 99 10.08 -12.70 9.87
C LEU A 99 10.26 -11.46 10.75
N CYS A 100 9.26 -10.56 10.77
CA CYS A 100 9.28 -9.39 11.66
C CYS A 100 9.21 -9.83 13.12
N ARG A 101 8.28 -10.75 13.44
CA ARG A 101 8.09 -11.30 14.79
C ARG A 101 9.34 -11.98 15.35
N SER A 102 10.10 -12.69 14.51
CA SER A 102 11.38 -13.30 14.89
C SER A 102 12.56 -12.32 14.85
N SER A 103 12.31 -11.03 14.57
CA SER A 103 13.34 -10.00 14.36
C SER A 103 14.36 -10.37 13.26
N THR A 104 14.00 -11.26 12.35
CA THR A 104 14.82 -11.64 11.19
C THR A 104 14.78 -10.55 10.12
N HIS A 105 13.65 -9.83 10.01
CA HIS A 105 13.53 -8.63 9.17
C HIS A 105 13.25 -7.41 10.04
N THR A 106 14.18 -6.45 10.06
CA THR A 106 14.08 -5.18 10.82
C THR A 106 14.19 -3.93 9.93
N GLY A 107 14.33 -4.13 8.61
CA GLY A 107 14.50 -3.05 7.64
C GLY A 107 13.19 -2.55 7.04
N PRO A 108 13.27 -1.66 6.03
CA PRO A 108 12.11 -1.14 5.33
C PRO A 108 11.23 -2.23 4.69
N THR A 109 9.95 -1.91 4.59
CA THR A 109 8.88 -2.77 4.05
C THR A 109 8.58 -2.50 2.57
N ASN A 110 9.24 -1.49 1.98
CA ASN A 110 9.16 -1.16 0.56
C ASN A 110 9.48 -2.36 -0.33
N GLY A 111 8.62 -2.62 -1.31
CA GLY A 111 8.76 -3.75 -2.24
C GLY A 111 8.58 -5.14 -1.62
N LYS A 112 8.22 -5.24 -0.33
CA LYS A 112 7.86 -6.50 0.31
C LYS A 112 6.38 -6.79 0.09
N CYS A 113 6.06 -8.07 -0.13
CA CYS A 113 4.70 -8.56 -0.33
C CYS A 113 3.91 -7.73 -1.36
N PRO A 114 4.37 -7.64 -2.63
CA PRO A 114 3.68 -6.87 -3.65
C PRO A 114 2.22 -7.33 -3.78
N GLY A 115 1.30 -6.37 -3.93
CA GLY A 115 -0.14 -6.61 -3.98
C GLY A 115 -0.85 -6.67 -2.62
N PHE A 116 -0.14 -6.72 -1.50
CA PHE A 116 -0.74 -6.66 -0.17
C PHE A 116 -0.74 -5.24 0.39
N LEU A 117 -1.86 -4.82 1.00
CA LEU A 117 -1.98 -3.52 1.64
C LEU A 117 -1.05 -3.42 2.84
N GLN A 118 -0.16 -2.43 2.79
CA GLN A 118 0.67 -2.04 3.92
C GLN A 118 0.00 -0.89 4.69
N CYS A 119 0.05 -0.96 6.01
CA CYS A 119 -0.62 -0.03 6.91
C CYS A 119 0.39 0.63 7.86
N ASN A 120 0.21 1.93 8.05
CA ASN A 120 0.80 2.68 9.15
C ASN A 120 0.11 2.28 10.45
N LEU A 121 0.88 2.08 11.52
CA LEU A 121 0.35 1.81 12.86
C LEU A 121 0.38 3.09 13.71
N VAL A 122 -0.72 3.32 14.44
CA VAL A 122 -0.84 4.26 15.56
C VAL A 122 -1.57 3.55 16.71
N VAL A 123 -1.03 3.62 17.92
CA VAL A 123 -1.67 3.12 19.15
C VAL A 123 -1.74 4.26 20.14
N LEU A 124 -2.94 4.53 20.64
CA LEU A 124 -3.20 5.58 21.62
C LEU A 124 -3.90 4.99 22.84
N ARG A 125 -3.85 5.70 23.97
CA ARG A 125 -4.70 5.38 25.12
C ARG A 125 -6.17 5.58 24.76
N LYS A 126 -7.05 4.81 25.39
CA LYS A 126 -8.50 4.88 25.18
C LYS A 126 -9.07 6.30 25.31
N GLU A 127 -8.53 7.10 26.22
CA GLU A 127 -8.94 8.50 26.43
C GLU A 127 -8.77 9.39 25.18
N ASP A 128 -7.77 9.10 24.34
CA ASP A 128 -7.48 9.86 23.12
C ASP A 128 -8.05 9.19 21.87
N ALA A 129 -8.49 7.93 21.97
CA ALA A 129 -8.89 7.11 20.83
C ALA A 129 -10.13 7.64 20.10
N PHE A 130 -11.15 8.12 20.82
CA PHE A 130 -12.37 8.65 20.20
C PHE A 130 -12.09 9.91 19.38
N ASP A 131 -11.33 10.85 19.95
CA ASP A 131 -10.96 12.09 19.27
C ASP A 131 -10.11 11.79 18.03
N PHE A 132 -9.21 10.80 18.11
CA PHE A 132 -8.39 10.39 16.97
C PHE A 132 -9.24 9.71 15.88
N LEU A 133 -10.17 8.82 16.26
CA LEU A 133 -11.11 8.20 15.34
C LEU A 133 -11.93 9.26 14.59
N LEU A 134 -12.48 10.24 15.31
CA LEU A 134 -13.23 11.35 14.72
C LEU A 134 -12.33 12.23 13.85
N PHE A 135 -11.08 12.46 14.26
CA PHE A 135 -10.09 13.17 13.45
C PHE A 135 -9.86 12.46 12.12
N CYS A 136 -9.60 11.16 12.13
CA CYS A 136 -9.40 10.38 10.92
C CYS A 136 -10.65 10.35 10.03
N GLN A 137 -11.84 10.19 10.63
CA GLN A 137 -13.12 10.26 9.90
C GLN A 137 -13.30 11.60 9.17
N ARG A 138 -12.95 12.72 9.83
CA ARG A 138 -13.03 14.06 9.25
C ARG A 138 -11.97 14.33 8.19
N ASN A 139 -10.85 13.61 8.23
CA ASN A 139 -9.67 13.82 7.39
C ASN A 139 -9.28 12.53 6.64
N SER A 140 -10.26 11.82 6.09
CA SER A 140 -10.09 10.45 5.55
C SER A 140 -9.08 10.34 4.40
N LYS A 141 -8.82 11.41 3.64
CA LYS A 141 -7.76 11.42 2.62
C LYS A 141 -6.36 11.35 3.23
N SER A 142 -6.12 12.05 4.34
CA SER A 142 -4.81 12.10 5.01
C SER A 142 -4.64 10.98 6.02
N CYS A 143 -5.75 10.49 6.58
CA CYS A 143 -5.77 9.46 7.61
C CYS A 143 -6.81 8.38 7.26
N PRO A 144 -6.65 7.65 6.15
CA PRO A 144 -7.60 6.62 5.75
C PRO A 144 -7.52 5.46 6.74
N ILE A 145 -8.57 5.25 7.52
CA ILE A 145 -8.67 4.10 8.41
C ILE A 145 -8.91 2.84 7.58
N VAL A 146 -8.08 1.83 7.82
CA VAL A 146 -8.21 0.48 7.27
C VAL A 146 -8.80 -0.47 8.31
N ASP A 147 -8.32 -0.40 9.55
CA ASP A 147 -8.86 -1.16 10.68
C ASP A 147 -8.67 -0.42 12.00
N VAL A 148 -9.49 -0.75 12.98
CA VAL A 148 -9.39 -0.26 14.37
C VAL A 148 -9.55 -1.45 15.31
N CYS A 149 -8.54 -1.70 16.14
CA CYS A 149 -8.61 -2.74 17.15
C CYS A 149 -9.47 -2.30 18.34
N GLU A 150 -10.17 -3.26 18.95
CA GLU A 150 -10.84 -3.08 20.24
C GLU A 150 -9.87 -2.63 21.34
N ASN A 151 -10.39 -1.99 22.38
CA ASN A 151 -9.61 -1.52 23.52
C ASN A 151 -8.83 -2.67 24.19
N GLY A 152 -7.51 -2.53 24.27
CA GLY A 152 -6.57 -3.53 24.80
C GLY A 152 -6.19 -4.63 23.79
N SER A 153 -6.85 -4.70 22.64
CA SER A 153 -6.53 -5.65 21.58
C SER A 153 -5.33 -5.17 20.77
N PHE A 154 -4.54 -6.15 20.33
CA PHE A 154 -3.41 -5.99 19.39
C PHE A 154 -3.66 -6.75 18.09
N ASN A 155 -4.87 -7.29 17.90
CA ASN A 155 -5.25 -8.10 16.74
C ASN A 155 -6.16 -7.28 15.81
N PRO A 156 -5.71 -6.94 14.59
CA PRO A 156 -6.50 -6.27 13.55
C PRO A 156 -7.30 -7.33 12.78
N THR A 157 -8.39 -7.80 13.40
CA THR A 157 -9.21 -8.90 12.89
C THR A 157 -9.97 -8.56 11.62
N GLY A 158 -10.13 -7.27 11.28
CA GLY A 158 -10.77 -6.84 10.05
C GLY A 158 -9.92 -7.07 8.81
N ILE A 159 -8.59 -7.11 8.96
CA ILE A 159 -7.64 -7.20 7.84
C ILE A 159 -6.62 -8.34 7.95
N THR A 160 -6.64 -9.11 9.04
CA THR A 160 -5.81 -10.32 9.19
C THR A 160 -6.52 -11.44 9.94
N LYS A 161 -6.21 -12.69 9.57
CA LYS A 161 -6.72 -13.88 10.30
C LYS A 161 -5.92 -14.18 11.57
N SER A 162 -4.62 -13.90 11.54
CA SER A 162 -3.71 -14.10 12.66
C SER A 162 -2.52 -13.14 12.52
N SER A 163 -2.45 -12.17 13.41
CA SER A 163 -1.32 -11.26 13.56
C SER A 163 -1.26 -10.74 14.99
N ASP A 164 -0.10 -10.23 15.38
CA ASP A 164 0.12 -9.54 16.65
C ASP A 164 0.84 -8.22 16.37
N LEU A 165 0.12 -7.10 16.48
CA LEU A 165 0.68 -5.76 16.19
C LEU A 165 1.82 -5.35 17.12
N ARG A 166 2.09 -6.12 18.19
CA ARG A 166 3.20 -5.84 19.10
C ARG A 166 4.54 -6.35 18.56
N THR A 167 4.52 -7.26 17.58
CA THR A 167 5.72 -7.93 17.05
C THR A 167 5.78 -7.99 15.53
N ASP A 168 4.66 -7.83 14.83
CA ASP A 168 4.56 -8.17 13.41
C ASP A 168 4.97 -7.04 12.44
N LEU A 169 5.50 -5.93 12.97
CA LEU A 169 6.15 -4.86 12.22
C LEU A 169 7.68 -4.95 12.41
N PRO A 170 8.49 -4.49 11.43
CA PRO A 170 9.95 -4.53 11.55
C PRO A 170 10.49 -3.66 12.69
N ALA A 171 9.85 -2.51 12.94
CA ALA A 171 10.28 -1.56 13.95
C ALA A 171 9.17 -0.60 14.42
N TYR A 172 9.26 -0.18 15.68
CA TYR A 172 8.32 0.73 16.36
C TYR A 172 9.01 1.94 16.98
N ASN A 173 8.23 3.01 17.13
CA ASN A 173 8.55 4.19 17.89
C ASN A 173 7.54 4.40 19.02
N VAL A 174 8.00 4.85 20.18
CA VAL A 174 7.18 5.14 21.35
C VAL A 174 7.37 6.59 21.74
N TYR A 175 6.24 7.27 21.95
CA TYR A 175 6.18 8.68 22.27
C TYR A 175 5.53 8.88 23.63
N SER A 176 5.99 9.90 24.35
CA SER A 176 5.33 10.41 25.55
C SER A 176 5.28 11.93 25.49
N ASN A 177 4.09 12.50 25.73
CA ASN A 177 3.83 13.93 25.63
C ASN A 177 4.30 14.53 24.29
N GLY A 178 4.03 13.82 23.19
CA GLY A 178 4.42 14.21 21.84
C GLY A 178 5.92 14.04 21.48
N LYS A 179 6.76 13.59 22.43
CA LYS A 179 8.21 13.42 22.21
C LYS A 179 8.58 11.96 22.06
N LEU A 180 9.44 11.64 21.10
CA LEU A 180 10.00 10.30 20.94
C LEU A 180 10.84 9.94 22.17
N VAL A 181 10.47 8.88 22.88
CA VAL A 181 11.19 8.40 24.08
C VAL A 181 11.97 7.12 23.82
N GLN A 182 11.49 6.27 22.91
CA GLN A 182 12.18 5.07 22.45
C GLN A 182 11.89 4.88 20.97
N GLY A 183 12.89 4.48 20.18
CA GLY A 183 12.72 4.31 18.73
C GLY A 183 13.45 3.10 18.19
N ASN A 184 13.00 2.62 17.03
CA ASN A 184 13.52 1.42 16.37
C ASN A 184 13.49 0.15 17.24
N LEU A 185 12.44 0.01 18.06
CA LEU A 185 12.20 -1.21 18.84
C LEU A 185 11.73 -2.32 17.90
N SER A 186 12.17 -3.56 18.07
CA SER A 186 11.68 -4.71 17.28
C SER A 186 10.40 -5.33 17.83
N ASP A 187 10.05 -5.04 19.09
CA ASP A 187 8.76 -5.38 19.68
C ASP A 187 8.35 -4.38 20.76
N VAL A 188 7.05 -4.30 21.02
CA VAL A 188 6.44 -3.38 22.00
C VAL A 188 5.53 -4.11 22.99
N ARG A 189 5.70 -5.42 23.20
CA ARG A 189 4.78 -6.21 24.05
C ARG A 189 4.71 -5.71 25.49
N SER A 190 5.85 -5.33 26.05
CA SER A 190 5.96 -4.78 27.41
C SER A 190 5.49 -3.32 27.53
N LEU A 191 5.40 -2.61 26.41
CA LEU A 191 5.00 -1.21 26.33
C LEU A 191 3.54 -1.05 25.89
N TRP A 192 2.91 -2.12 25.39
CA TRP A 192 1.55 -2.08 24.87
C TRP A 192 0.56 -1.74 25.99
N PRO A 193 -0.20 -0.65 25.88
CA PRO A 193 -1.11 -0.23 26.93
C PRO A 193 -2.28 -1.21 27.06
N THR A 194 -2.67 -1.53 28.29
CA THR A 194 -3.83 -2.40 28.59
C THR A 194 -5.15 -1.79 28.11
N ASP A 195 -5.20 -0.46 28.01
CA ASP A 195 -6.29 0.34 27.46
C ASP A 195 -5.90 1.00 26.12
N GLY A 196 -5.05 0.32 25.34
CA GLY A 196 -4.63 0.76 24.02
C GLY A 196 -5.69 0.54 22.95
N VAL A 197 -5.89 1.53 22.08
CA VAL A 197 -6.63 1.37 20.83
C VAL A 197 -5.65 1.53 19.68
N ALA A 198 -5.54 0.49 18.85
CA ALA A 198 -4.68 0.50 17.66
C ALA A 198 -5.47 0.86 16.41
N PHE A 199 -4.90 1.75 15.62
CA PHE A 199 -5.42 2.24 14.35
C PHE A 199 -4.45 1.86 13.25
N LEU A 200 -4.98 1.18 12.24
CA LEU A 200 -4.24 0.82 11.03
C LEU A 200 -4.70 1.80 9.97
N LEU A 201 -3.78 2.66 9.54
CA LEU A 201 -4.03 3.66 8.52
C LEU A 201 -3.42 3.21 7.20
N GLY A 202 -4.15 3.37 6.12
CA GLY A 202 -3.69 2.96 4.82
C GLY A 202 -2.45 3.73 4.39
N CYS A 203 -1.52 3.04 3.73
CA CYS A 203 -0.24 3.59 3.32
C CYS A 203 -0.15 3.75 1.80
N SER A 204 0.58 4.78 1.41
CA SER A 204 0.77 5.23 0.03
C SER A 204 1.63 4.34 -0.85
N PHE A 205 2.37 3.39 -0.29
CA PHE A 205 3.35 2.62 -1.06
C PHE A 205 2.73 1.72 -2.13
N THR A 206 1.44 1.39 -2.01
CA THR A 206 0.73 0.65 -3.06
C THR A 206 0.56 1.46 -4.34
N PHE A 207 0.45 2.79 -4.24
CA PHE A 207 0.18 3.65 -5.39
C PHE A 207 1.32 3.72 -6.41
N ASP A 208 2.58 3.69 -5.94
CA ASP A 208 3.73 3.79 -6.84
C ASP A 208 3.81 2.61 -7.83
N HIS A 209 3.43 1.41 -7.39
CA HIS A 209 3.36 0.23 -8.27
C HIS A 209 2.29 0.39 -9.36
N VAL A 210 1.13 0.96 -9.01
CA VAL A 210 0.04 1.21 -9.97
C VAL A 210 0.48 2.21 -11.06
N LEU A 211 1.21 3.27 -10.67
CA LEU A 211 1.75 4.24 -11.63
C LEU A 211 2.73 3.59 -12.61
N ILE A 212 3.70 2.84 -12.09
CA ILE A 212 4.72 2.17 -12.91
C ILE A 212 4.09 1.16 -13.88
N ALA A 213 3.16 0.32 -13.40
CA ALA A 213 2.47 -0.65 -14.24
C ALA A 213 1.69 0.01 -15.39
N ASN A 214 1.29 1.26 -15.21
CA ASN A 214 0.59 2.07 -16.20
C ASN A 214 1.51 2.98 -17.04
N ARG A 215 2.83 2.74 -16.98
CA ARG A 215 3.87 3.51 -17.68
C ARG A 215 3.92 5.00 -17.29
N ILE A 216 3.48 5.31 -16.07
CA ILE A 216 3.60 6.65 -15.49
C ILE A 216 4.86 6.65 -14.64
N SER A 217 5.80 7.54 -14.97
CA SER A 217 7.06 7.68 -14.26
C SER A 217 6.83 8.08 -12.80
N ALA A 218 7.59 7.46 -11.91
CA ALA A 218 7.72 7.85 -10.52
C ALA A 218 9.15 8.37 -10.28
N ARG A 219 9.33 9.70 -10.36
CA ARG A 219 10.64 10.37 -10.32
C ARG A 219 11.51 9.96 -9.13
N HIS A 220 10.94 9.83 -7.94
CA HIS A 220 11.69 9.41 -6.75
C HIS A 220 12.27 7.99 -6.90
N ILE A 221 11.56 7.09 -7.56
CA ILE A 221 12.03 5.72 -7.84
C ILE A 221 13.17 5.74 -8.85
N GLU A 222 13.04 6.51 -9.94
CA GLU A 222 14.11 6.69 -10.94
C GLU A 222 15.40 7.22 -10.29
N MET A 223 15.25 8.14 -9.34
CA MET A 223 16.37 8.76 -8.61
C MET A 223 16.84 7.95 -7.39
N LYS A 224 16.22 6.80 -7.08
CA LYS A 224 16.48 6.00 -5.87
C LYS A 224 16.39 6.83 -4.58
N ARG A 225 15.35 7.66 -4.49
CA ARG A 225 15.07 8.62 -3.43
C ARG A 225 13.74 8.31 -2.74
N ASN A 226 13.58 8.79 -1.52
CA ASN A 226 12.26 8.82 -0.88
C ASN A 226 11.38 9.89 -1.52
N VAL A 227 10.08 9.65 -1.55
CA VAL A 227 9.12 10.62 -2.08
C VAL A 227 9.18 11.93 -1.27
N SER A 228 9.18 13.07 -1.97
CA SER A 228 9.19 14.39 -1.34
C SER A 228 7.86 14.66 -0.64
N MET A 229 7.93 15.07 0.62
CA MET A 229 6.77 15.37 1.46
C MET A 229 6.87 16.78 2.03
N TYR A 230 5.74 17.49 2.02
CA TYR A 230 5.66 18.90 2.42
C TYR A 230 4.50 19.14 3.36
N ARG A 231 4.74 19.96 4.37
CA ARG A 231 3.71 20.57 5.19
C ARG A 231 3.03 21.66 4.38
N THR A 232 1.71 21.62 4.30
CA THR A 232 0.93 22.64 3.58
C THR A 232 0.40 23.72 4.53
N ASN A 233 -0.22 24.75 3.97
CA ASN A 233 -1.08 25.71 4.68
C ASN A 233 -2.53 25.19 4.86
N LEU A 234 -2.90 24.05 4.28
CA LEU A 234 -4.25 23.48 4.35
C LEU A 234 -4.50 22.90 5.75
N LYS A 235 -5.56 23.36 6.41
CA LYS A 235 -5.92 22.90 7.76
C LYS A 235 -6.65 21.57 7.73
N CYS A 236 -6.28 20.66 8.63
CA CYS A 236 -7.13 19.52 8.95
C CYS A 236 -8.41 20.00 9.65
N ARG A 237 -9.49 19.24 9.49
CA ARG A 237 -10.70 19.39 10.30
C ARG A 237 -10.43 18.81 11.68
N GLU A 238 -10.26 19.69 12.66
CA GLU A 238 -9.87 19.33 14.03
C GLU A 238 -10.88 18.38 14.70
N ALA A 239 -10.42 17.59 15.67
CA ALA A 239 -11.29 16.82 16.57
C ALA A 239 -10.60 16.65 17.93
N GLY A 240 -11.26 17.12 18.99
CA GLY A 240 -10.67 17.15 20.33
C GLY A 240 -9.33 17.88 20.36
N ARG A 241 -8.29 17.20 20.87
CA ARG A 241 -6.92 17.74 20.89
C ARG A 241 -6.18 17.67 19.55
N PHE A 242 -6.69 16.92 18.58
CA PHE A 242 -6.02 16.69 17.31
C PHE A 242 -6.30 17.81 16.32
N LYS A 243 -5.25 18.56 15.99
CA LYS A 243 -5.25 19.67 15.03
C LYS A 243 -3.89 19.77 14.36
N GLY A 244 -3.87 20.28 13.13
CA GLY A 244 -2.66 20.41 12.33
C GLY A 244 -2.96 20.78 10.90
N ASN A 245 -1.92 20.76 10.07
CA ASN A 245 -2.05 20.96 8.63
C ASN A 245 -1.96 19.61 7.92
N VAL A 246 -2.54 19.55 6.72
CA VAL A 246 -2.37 18.40 5.83
C VAL A 246 -0.91 18.36 5.36
N VAL A 247 -0.29 17.19 5.46
CA VAL A 247 0.99 16.89 4.80
C VAL A 247 0.69 16.24 3.46
N VAL A 248 1.44 16.63 2.43
CA VAL A 248 1.31 16.08 1.07
C VAL A 248 2.57 15.39 0.61
N THR A 249 2.44 14.33 -0.18
CA THR A 249 3.52 13.86 -1.07
C THR A 249 3.40 14.57 -2.41
N MET A 250 4.53 14.92 -3.02
CA MET A 250 4.58 15.50 -4.36
C MET A 250 5.22 14.51 -5.34
N ARG A 251 4.61 14.33 -6.50
CA ARG A 251 5.19 13.62 -7.64
C ARG A 251 5.11 14.52 -8.88
N PRO A 252 6.22 14.73 -9.61
CA PRO A 252 6.15 15.36 -10.92
C PRO A 252 5.56 14.35 -11.92
N VAL A 253 4.56 14.79 -12.69
CA VAL A 253 3.82 13.97 -13.65
C VAL A 253 3.79 14.68 -14.99
N LYS A 254 4.09 13.98 -16.09
CA LYS A 254 3.95 14.56 -17.44
C LYS A 254 2.54 15.10 -17.64
N GLY A 255 2.39 16.29 -18.23
CA GLY A 255 1.09 16.94 -18.39
C GLY A 255 0.00 16.04 -19.01
N GLY A 256 0.36 15.24 -20.03
CA GLY A 256 -0.57 14.30 -20.67
C GLY A 256 -1.01 13.11 -19.80
N ASP A 257 -0.28 12.78 -18.74
CA ASP A 257 -0.58 11.66 -17.85
C ASP A 257 -1.40 12.07 -16.62
N VAL A 258 -1.59 13.38 -16.36
CA VAL A 258 -2.26 13.88 -15.14
C VAL A 258 -3.66 13.29 -14.98
N ALA A 259 -4.48 13.29 -16.03
CA ALA A 259 -5.83 12.72 -15.98
C ALA A 259 -5.81 11.21 -15.67
N LYS A 260 -4.79 10.50 -16.16
CA LYS A 260 -4.58 9.07 -15.90
C LYS A 260 -4.19 8.83 -14.44
N VAL A 261 -3.28 9.65 -13.88
CA VAL A 261 -2.91 9.63 -12.46
C VAL A 261 -4.14 9.83 -11.57
N VAL A 262 -4.97 10.83 -11.87
CA VAL A 262 -6.22 11.07 -11.13
C VAL A 262 -7.14 9.85 -11.21
N THR A 263 -7.38 9.33 -12.41
CA THR A 263 -8.30 8.20 -12.62
C THR A 263 -7.83 6.93 -11.90
N LEU A 264 -6.54 6.64 -11.92
CA LEU A 264 -5.96 5.47 -11.26
C LEU A 264 -5.99 5.62 -9.74
N SER A 265 -5.53 6.75 -9.21
CA SER A 265 -5.45 7.01 -7.76
C SER A 265 -6.83 7.03 -7.09
N CYS A 266 -7.86 7.54 -7.76
CA CYS A 266 -9.24 7.55 -7.27
C CYS A 266 -9.80 6.16 -6.91
N LYS A 267 -9.29 5.09 -7.54
CA LYS A 267 -9.75 3.71 -7.26
C LYS A 267 -9.26 3.19 -5.91
N TYR A 268 -8.27 3.84 -5.30
CA TYR A 268 -7.62 3.41 -4.08
C TYR A 268 -7.75 4.46 -2.98
N PRO A 269 -8.97 4.78 -2.50
CA PRO A 269 -9.18 5.80 -1.47
C PRO A 269 -8.46 5.49 -0.15
N GLU A 270 -8.20 4.21 0.12
CA GLU A 270 -7.44 3.77 1.29
C GLU A 270 -5.91 3.84 1.09
N ALA A 271 -5.41 4.03 -0.13
CA ALA A 271 -3.97 4.04 -0.45
C ALA A 271 -3.57 5.29 -1.25
N HIS A 272 -3.79 6.47 -0.64
CA HIS A 272 -3.70 7.86 -1.13
C HIS A 272 -5.00 8.49 -1.66
N GLY A 273 -5.80 7.75 -2.44
CA GLY A 273 -6.95 8.32 -3.14
C GLY A 273 -6.57 9.41 -4.15
N ALA A 274 -7.56 10.19 -4.60
CA ALA A 274 -7.34 11.27 -5.56
C ALA A 274 -6.33 12.32 -5.08
N PRO A 275 -5.57 12.98 -5.99
CA PRO A 275 -4.79 14.16 -5.65
C PRO A 275 -5.64 15.20 -4.94
N ILE A 276 -5.05 15.91 -3.99
CA ILE A 276 -5.72 17.05 -3.33
C ILE A 276 -5.35 18.37 -3.97
N HIS A 277 -4.29 18.40 -4.78
CA HIS A 277 -3.86 19.57 -5.55
C HIS A 277 -3.01 19.16 -6.76
N ILE A 278 -3.08 19.96 -7.83
CA ILE A 278 -2.32 19.77 -9.07
C ILE A 278 -1.85 21.15 -9.54
N GLY A 279 -0.56 21.28 -9.85
CA GLY A 279 0.01 22.52 -10.37
C GLY A 279 0.77 23.30 -9.29
N SER A 280 0.36 24.56 -9.06
CA SER A 280 1.17 25.55 -8.33
C SER A 280 1.43 25.14 -6.87
N PRO A 281 2.69 24.92 -6.45
CA PRO A 281 3.00 24.59 -5.05
C PRO A 281 2.66 25.72 -4.06
N GLU A 282 2.66 26.97 -4.54
CA GLU A 282 2.42 28.17 -3.72
C GLU A 282 0.99 28.21 -3.15
N ASP A 283 0.01 27.63 -3.85
CA ASP A 283 -1.37 27.52 -3.37
C ASP A 283 -1.46 26.68 -2.08
N LEU A 284 -0.53 25.73 -1.92
CA LEU A 284 -0.36 24.91 -0.71
C LEU A 284 0.58 25.55 0.32
N GLY A 285 1.09 26.75 0.06
CA GLY A 285 2.10 27.41 0.89
C GLY A 285 3.51 26.82 0.76
N ILE A 286 3.78 26.05 -0.30
CA ILE A 286 5.09 25.45 -0.56
C ILE A 286 5.87 26.39 -1.47
N THR A 287 6.89 27.06 -0.93
CA THR A 287 7.66 28.08 -1.67
C THR A 287 8.91 27.53 -2.37
N ASP A 288 9.37 26.33 -2.00
CA ASP A 288 10.61 25.74 -2.53
C ASP A 288 10.52 24.21 -2.57
N LEU A 289 10.29 23.65 -3.76
CA LEU A 289 10.22 22.19 -3.95
C LEU A 289 11.56 21.49 -3.70
N SER A 290 12.69 22.21 -3.71
CA SER A 290 14.00 21.61 -3.40
C SER A 290 14.24 21.36 -1.91
N LYS A 291 13.33 21.83 -1.04
CA LYS A 291 13.42 21.69 0.41
C LYS A 291 12.17 21.00 0.98
N PRO A 292 11.99 19.69 0.74
CA PRO A 292 10.91 18.97 1.40
C PRO A 292 11.11 18.92 2.92
N ASP A 293 10.01 18.95 3.66
CA ASP A 293 10.01 18.77 5.12
C ASP A 293 10.39 17.33 5.50
N TRP A 294 10.05 16.36 4.66
CA TRP A 294 10.44 14.95 4.79
C TRP A 294 10.74 14.30 3.45
N GLY A 295 11.58 13.26 3.47
CA GLY A 295 12.04 12.57 2.27
C GLY A 295 13.13 13.37 1.55
N ASP A 296 13.33 13.06 0.27
CA ASP A 296 14.40 13.65 -0.53
C ASP A 296 13.80 14.56 -1.61
N PRO A 297 14.47 15.66 -2.00
CA PRO A 297 13.99 16.49 -3.10
C PRO A 297 14.06 15.72 -4.42
N VAL A 298 13.15 16.01 -5.33
CA VAL A 298 13.16 15.48 -6.69
C VAL A 298 13.12 16.60 -7.72
N GLU A 299 13.73 16.37 -8.88
CA GLU A 299 13.65 17.33 -9.98
C GLU A 299 12.26 17.29 -10.64
N VAL A 300 11.74 18.47 -10.99
CA VAL A 300 10.57 18.62 -11.85
C VAL A 300 11.10 19.05 -13.22
N ARG A 301 10.96 18.20 -14.23
CA ARG A 301 11.48 18.46 -15.57
C ARG A 301 10.47 19.25 -16.40
N GLU A 302 10.95 19.81 -17.52
CA GLU A 302 10.09 20.49 -18.49
C GLU A 302 8.95 19.57 -18.96
N GLY A 303 7.73 20.11 -19.01
CA GLY A 303 6.52 19.36 -19.35
C GLY A 303 5.93 18.52 -18.21
N GLU A 304 6.55 18.51 -17.03
CA GLU A 304 6.00 17.88 -15.83
C GLU A 304 5.25 18.89 -14.95
N VAL A 305 4.19 18.41 -14.31
CA VAL A 305 3.33 19.16 -13.40
C VAL A 305 3.42 18.51 -12.02
N PRO A 306 3.67 19.29 -10.95
CA PRO A 306 3.60 18.77 -9.59
C PRO A 306 2.18 18.30 -9.24
N VAL A 307 2.05 17.05 -8.80
CA VAL A 307 0.79 16.46 -8.34
C VAL A 307 0.92 16.07 -6.86
N PHE A 308 0.00 16.56 -6.04
CA PHE A 308 0.06 16.44 -4.59
C PHE A 308 -1.03 15.53 -4.05
N HIS A 309 -0.64 14.52 -3.27
CA HIS A 309 -1.56 13.60 -2.59
C HIS A 309 -1.45 13.76 -1.09
N ALA A 310 -2.57 13.62 -0.37
CA ALA A 310 -2.55 13.62 1.08
C ALA A 310 -1.68 12.46 1.61
N CYS A 311 -0.88 12.74 2.63
CA CYS A 311 0.10 11.81 3.17
C CYS A 311 -0.23 11.38 4.60
N GLY A 312 -0.01 10.09 4.90
CA GLY A 312 -0.16 9.53 6.24
C GLY A 312 0.74 10.18 7.31
N VAL A 313 1.82 10.88 6.92
CA VAL A 313 2.64 11.70 7.82
C VAL A 313 1.81 12.76 8.56
N THR A 314 0.67 13.20 7.99
CA THR A 314 -0.30 14.07 8.68
C THR A 314 -0.69 13.51 10.05
N SER A 315 -0.96 12.20 10.13
CA SER A 315 -1.34 11.55 11.39
C SER A 315 -0.21 11.60 12.42
N GLN A 316 1.04 11.34 12.00
CA GLN A 316 2.21 11.40 12.87
C GLN A 316 2.46 12.80 13.40
N GLU A 317 2.39 13.81 12.53
CA GLU A 317 2.57 15.21 12.93
C GLU A 317 1.51 15.66 13.95
N VAL A 318 0.25 15.30 13.73
CA VAL A 318 -0.85 15.66 14.62
C VAL A 318 -0.75 14.93 15.96
N ILE A 319 -0.32 13.67 15.98
CA ILE A 319 -0.03 12.94 17.23
C ILE A 319 1.11 13.61 18.00
N MET A 320 2.21 13.93 17.33
CA MET A 320 3.38 14.55 17.98
C MET A 320 3.09 15.96 18.52
N SER A 321 2.22 16.72 17.86
CA SER A 321 1.88 18.10 18.26
C SER A 321 0.67 18.23 19.20
N SER A 322 -0.15 17.18 19.34
CA SER A 322 -1.37 17.19 20.18
C SER A 322 -1.12 16.97 21.67
N GLY A 323 0.11 16.66 22.07
CA GLY A 323 0.46 16.44 23.48
C GLY A 323 -0.25 15.22 24.08
N VAL A 324 -0.51 14.18 23.28
CA VAL A 324 -0.97 12.89 23.82
C VAL A 324 0.00 12.35 24.85
N SER A 325 -0.52 11.78 25.93
CA SER A 325 0.29 11.28 27.06
C SER A 325 1.21 10.15 26.64
N PHE A 326 0.75 9.32 25.69
CA PHE A 326 1.42 8.14 25.19
C PHE A 326 0.97 7.79 23.77
N ALA A 327 1.91 7.39 22.91
CA ALA A 327 1.61 6.78 21.62
C ALA A 327 2.64 5.73 21.23
N ILE A 328 2.23 4.69 20.52
CA ILE A 328 3.11 3.79 19.76
C ILE A 328 2.82 3.99 18.29
N THR A 329 3.85 4.10 17.46
CA THR A 329 3.70 4.05 16.00
C THR A 329 4.67 3.04 15.41
N HIS A 330 4.47 2.70 14.15
CA HIS A 330 5.54 2.13 13.34
C HIS A 330 6.71 3.12 13.20
N SER A 331 7.93 2.61 13.04
CA SER A 331 9.05 3.42 12.56
C SER A 331 8.86 3.77 11.09
N PRO A 332 9.37 4.93 10.60
CA PRO A 332 9.30 5.29 9.19
C PRO A 332 9.81 4.16 8.27
N GLY A 333 9.02 3.82 7.25
CA GLY A 333 9.35 2.73 6.30
C GLY A 333 9.12 1.31 6.84
N CYS A 334 8.71 1.13 8.10
CA CYS A 334 8.52 -0.17 8.73
C CYS A 334 7.04 -0.47 8.99
N MET A 335 6.22 -0.50 7.94
CA MET A 335 4.78 -0.67 8.02
C MET A 335 4.34 -2.11 8.33
N PHE A 336 3.08 -2.25 8.74
CA PHE A 336 2.41 -3.54 8.90
C PHE A 336 1.89 -4.07 7.56
N VAL A 337 2.16 -5.33 7.23
CA VAL A 337 1.63 -5.97 6.00
C VAL A 337 0.38 -6.78 6.33
N SER A 338 -0.77 -6.35 5.80
CA SER A 338 -2.07 -7.02 6.03
C SER A 338 -2.31 -8.22 5.11
N ASP A 339 -3.42 -8.94 5.33
CA ASP A 339 -3.86 -10.00 4.41
C ASP A 339 -4.75 -9.44 3.26
N LYS A 340 -5.05 -8.14 3.27
CA LYS A 340 -5.88 -7.48 2.25
C LYS A 340 -5.07 -7.28 0.97
N ILE A 341 -5.61 -7.75 -0.15
CA ILE A 341 -5.04 -7.57 -1.49
C ILE A 341 -5.58 -6.25 -2.07
N ILE A 342 -4.72 -5.52 -2.78
CA ILE A 342 -5.08 -4.35 -3.57
C ILE A 342 -4.89 -4.71 -5.04
N ASP A 343 -5.98 -4.72 -5.80
CA ASP A 343 -6.08 -5.16 -7.18
C ASP A 343 -5.96 -4.02 -8.21
#